data_AF-A0A839AGP5-F1
#
_entry.id   AF-A0A839AGP5-F1
#
_cell.length_a   1.000
_cell.length_b   1.000
_cell.length_c   1.000
_cell.angle_alpha   90.00
_cell.angle_beta   90.00
_cell.angle_gamma   90.00
#
_symmetry.space_group_name_H-M   'P 1'
#
loop_
_entity.id
_entity.type
_entity.pdbx_description
1 polymer ?
#
loop_
_entity_poly.entity_id
_entity_poly.type
_entity_poly.pdbx_seq_one_letter_code
_entity_poly.pdbx_strand_id
1 'polypeptide(L)' 'MTEETAKDIRERGARLAVLCRDCGRLRYLGRGVGDNETPAMLQQRLSCHRCGSREVEIRILSRDPVTGFWPAEHG' A
#
# COMPACT_ATOMS: atom_id res chain seq x y z
N MET A 1 6.31 -19.13 3.80
CA MET A 1 6.42 -17.90 3.01
C MET A 1 6.64 -16.78 4.01
N THR A 2 7.84 -16.21 4.06
CA THR A 2 8.15 -15.11 4.99
C THR A 2 7.41 -13.88 4.49
N GLU A 3 6.45 -13.36 5.26
CA GLU A 3 5.75 -12.13 4.89
C GLU A 3 6.72 -10.95 5.02
N GLU A 4 6.89 -10.22 3.91
CA GLU A 4 7.73 -9.02 3.86
C GLU A 4 7.10 -7.91 4.72
N THR A 5 7.88 -7.30 5.59
CA THR A 5 7.39 -6.22 6.46
C THR A 5 7.37 -4.88 5.73
N ALA A 6 6.62 -3.91 6.28
CA ALA A 6 6.63 -2.55 5.76
C ALA A 6 8.03 -1.92 5.75
N LYS A 7 8.90 -2.29 6.69
CA LYS A 7 10.30 -1.89 6.70
C LYS A 7 11.05 -2.43 5.49
N ASP A 8 11.00 -3.75 5.26
CA ASP A 8 11.70 -4.40 4.15
C ASP A 8 11.27 -3.79 2.80
N ILE A 9 9.96 -3.55 2.63
CA ILE A 9 9.38 -2.92 1.45
C ILE A 9 9.96 -1.51 1.22
N ARG A 10 10.07 -0.71 2.28
CA ARG A 10 10.63 0.64 2.21
C ARG A 10 12.13 0.61 1.90
N GLU A 11 12.88 -0.32 2.51
CA GLU A 11 14.32 -0.44 2.32
C GLU A 11 14.70 -0.82 0.89
N ARG A 12 13.90 -1.65 0.20
CA ARG A 12 14.06 -1.92 -1.24
C ARG A 12 13.50 -0.83 -2.16
N GLY A 13 13.05 0.29 -1.60
CA GLY A 13 12.58 1.45 -2.37
C GLY A 13 11.20 1.29 -2.97
N ALA A 14 10.35 0.39 -2.46
CA ALA A 14 8.94 0.29 -2.83
C ALA A 14 8.04 1.04 -1.84
N ARG A 15 6.80 1.29 -2.23
CA ARG A 15 5.78 1.95 -1.40
C ARG A 15 4.59 1.04 -1.19
N LEU A 16 4.01 1.13 -0.01
CA LEU A 16 2.72 0.53 0.28
C LEU A 16 1.60 1.46 -0.16
N ALA A 17 0.53 0.89 -0.69
CA ALA A 17 -0.71 1.60 -0.99
C ALA A 17 -1.92 0.74 -0.60
N VAL A 18 -3.03 1.40 -0.29
CA VAL A 18 -4.33 0.78 -0.09
C VAL A 18 -5.22 1.09 -1.30
N LEU A 19 -5.79 0.04 -1.89
CA LEU A 19 -6.81 0.12 -2.94
C LEU A 19 -8.15 -0.29 -2.34
N CYS A 20 -9.14 0.58 -2.37
CA CYS A 20 -10.50 0.20 -2.04
C CYS A 20 -11.16 -0.50 -3.23
N ARG A 21 -11.69 -1.71 -3.02
CA ARG A 21 -12.42 -2.45 -4.05
C ARG A 21 -13.80 -1.86 -4.36
N ASP A 22 -14.41 -1.17 -3.40
CA ASP A 22 -15.76 -0.62 -3.56
C ASP A 22 -15.77 0.72 -4.30
N CYS A 23 -14.89 1.67 -3.93
CA CYS A 23 -14.85 3.00 -4.53
C CYS A 23 -13.67 3.25 -5.47
N GLY A 24 -12.82 2.23 -5.69
CA GLY A 24 -11.66 2.29 -6.57
C GLY A 24 -10.52 3.19 -6.08
N ARG A 25 -10.63 3.77 -4.88
CA ARG A 25 -9.63 4.72 -4.38
C ARG A 25 -8.31 4.01 -4.06
N LEU A 26 -7.25 4.40 -4.74
CA LEU A 26 -5.87 4.05 -4.42
C LEU A 26 -5.22 5.18 -3.61
N ARG A 27 -4.53 4.85 -2.52
CA ARG A 27 -3.78 5.83 -1.72
C ARG A 27 -2.51 5.22 -1.15
N TYR A 28 -1.39 5.92 -1.25
CA TYR A 28 -0.17 5.55 -0.54
C TYR A 28 -0.36 5.53 0.97
N LEU A 29 0.20 4.51 1.60
CA LEU A 29 0.32 4.44 3.05
C LEU A 29 1.56 5.22 3.50
N GLY A 30 1.37 6.05 4.53
CA GLY A 30 2.40 6.95 5.03
C GLY A 30 2.91 6.56 6.41
N ARG A 31 3.23 7.57 7.24
CA ARG A 31 3.83 7.44 8.59
C ARG A 31 3.01 6.63 9.61
N GLY A 32 1.75 6.29 9.32
CA GLY A 32 0.89 5.48 10.19
C GLY A 32 1.08 3.97 10.04
N VAL A 33 2.07 3.52 9.27
CA VAL A 33 2.44 2.11 9.10
C VAL A 33 3.71 1.81 9.87
N GLY A 34 3.59 0.97 10.90
CA GLY A 34 4.71 0.49 11.70
C GLY A 34 5.65 -0.39 10.89
N ASP A 35 6.94 -0.37 11.26
CA ASP A 35 8.00 -1.12 10.55
C ASP A 35 7.74 -2.63 10.47
N ASN A 36 7.19 -3.21 11.54
CA ASN A 36 6.91 -4.64 11.64
C ASN A 36 5.53 -5.04 11.09
N GLU A 37 4.72 -4.10 10.58
CA GLU A 37 3.42 -4.45 9.99
C GLU A 37 3.61 -5.10 8.62
N THR A 38 2.94 -6.23 8.38
CA THR A 38 2.91 -6.87 7.06
C THR A 38 1.71 -6.35 6.24
N PRO A 39 1.72 -6.51 4.90
CA PRO A 39 0.55 -6.23 4.07
C PRO A 39 -0.73 -6.92 4.55
N ALA A 40 -0.65 -8.15 5.06
CA ALA A 40 -1.81 -8.87 5.59
C ALA A 40 -2.35 -8.22 6.87
N MET A 41 -1.47 -7.84 7.81
CA MET A 41 -1.86 -7.11 9.03
C MET A 41 -2.55 -5.78 8.68
N LEU A 42 -1.99 -5.04 7.72
CA LEU A 42 -2.54 -3.78 7.25
C LEU A 42 -3.91 -3.97 6.59
N GLN A 43 -4.08 -5.03 5.79
CA GLN A 43 -5.35 -5.33 5.13
C GLN A 43 -6.47 -5.60 6.13
N GLN A 44 -6.18 -6.31 7.22
CA GLN A 44 -7.16 -6.61 8.27
C GLN A 44 -7.54 -5.38 9.12
N ARG A 45 -6.61 -4.44 9.28
CA ARG A 45 -6.79 -3.26 10.15
C ARG A 45 -7.38 -2.06 9.43
N LEU A 46 -7.08 -1.89 8.14
CA LEU A 46 -7.41 -0.68 7.41
C LEU A 46 -8.81 -0.73 6.80
N SER A 47 -9.37 0.46 6.60
CA SER A 47 -10.60 0.69 5.85
C SER A 47 -10.40 1.87 4.91
N CYS A 48 -11.23 1.96 3.87
CA CYS A 48 -11.20 3.07 2.96
C CYS A 48 -11.61 4.36 3.70
N HIS A 49 -10.68 5.31 3.78
CA HIS A 49 -10.96 6.61 4.40
C HIS A 49 -12.09 7.41 3.72
N ARG A 50 -12.42 7.10 2.46
CA ARG A 50 -13.47 7.81 1.70
C ARG A 50 -14.87 7.23 1.94
N CYS A 51 -15.04 5.93 1.77
CA CYS A 51 -16.36 5.28 1.85
C CYS A 51 -16.56 4.42 3.11
N GLY A 52 -15.54 4.25 3.94
CA GLY A 52 -15.58 3.42 5.15
C GLY A 52 -15.48 1.90 4.92
N SER A 53 -15.43 1.44 3.67
CA SER A 53 -15.38 0.01 3.35
C SER A 53 -14.14 -0.69 3.90
N ARG A 54 -14.32 -1.94 4.37
CA ARG A 54 -13.23 -2.85 4.76
C ARG A 54 -12.74 -3.72 3.60
N GLU A 55 -13.43 -3.70 2.45
CA GLU A 55 -12.99 -4.34 1.22
C GLU A 55 -11.85 -3.52 0.60
N VAL A 56 -10.68 -3.64 1.22
CA VAL A 56 -9.45 -2.99 0.80
C VAL A 56 -8.38 -4.02 0.50
N GLU A 57 -7.50 -3.68 -0.43
CA GLU A 57 -6.36 -4.49 -0.83
C GLU A 57 -5.08 -3.68 -0.62
N ILE A 58 -4.08 -4.30 0.00
CA ILE A 58 -2.77 -3.69 0.14
C ILE A 58 -1.92 -4.04 -1.08
N ARG A 59 -1.44 -3.00 -1.74
CA ARG A 59 -0.58 -3.09 -2.92
C ARG A 59 0.82 -2.64 -2.55
N ILE A 60 1.81 -3.40 -3.01
CA ILE A 60 3.20 -2.96 -3.00
C ILE A 60 3.50 -2.41 -4.39
N LEU A 61 3.79 -1.11 -4.44
CA LEU A 61 4.06 -0.38 -5.66
C LEU A 61 5.56 -0.11 -5.73
N SER A 62 6.19 -0.61 -6.78
CA SER A 62 7.56 -0.24 -7.14
C SER A 62 7.52 0.98 -8.06
N ARG A 63 8.59 1.76 -8.05
CA ARG A 63 8.82 2.81 -9.04
C ARG A 63 8.98 2.16 -10.41
N ASP A 64 8.42 2.77 -11.45
CA ASP A 64 8.67 2.33 -12.82
C ASP A 64 10.19 2.47 -13.11
N PRO A 65 10.89 1.39 -13.50
CA PRO A 65 12.33 1.42 -13.70
C PRO A 65 12.77 2.19 -14.96
N VAL A 66 11.86 2.42 -15.91
CA VAL A 66 12.11 3.10 -17.18
C VAL A 66 11.80 4.59 -17.06
N THR A 67 10.65 4.93 -16.46
CA THR A 67 10.17 6.31 -16.43
C THR A 67 10.45 7.02 -15.11
N GLY A 68 10.72 6.28 -14.03
CA GLY A 68 10.93 6.84 -12.71
C GLY A 68 9.67 7.43 -12.06
N PHE A 69 8.49 7.20 -12.63
CA PHE A 69 7.23 7.62 -12.02
C PHE A 69 6.70 6.57 -11.04
N TRP A 70 5.97 7.03 -10.02
CA TRP A 70 5.23 6.11 -9.16
C TRP A 70 3.86 5.78 -9.78
N PRO A 71 3.37 4.53 -9.70
CA PRO A 71 2.11 4.13 -10.36
C PRO A 71 0.86 4.92 -9.98
N ALA A 72 0.82 5.63 -8.86
CA ALA A 72 -0.32 6.49 -8.47
C ALA A 72 -0.11 7.97 -8.83
N GLU A 73 0.99 8.30 -9.53
CA GLU A 73 1.24 9.62 -10.12
C GLU A 73 0.86 9.66 -11.61
N HIS A 74 0.61 8.50 -12.23
CA HIS A 74 -0.11 8.41 -13.50
C HIS A 74 -1.61 8.31 -13.20
N GLY A 75 -2.30 9.44 -13.34
CA GLY A 75 -3.77 9.52 -13.34
C GLY A 75 -4.38 8.89 -14.58
#